data_AF-A0A2W4BL64-F1
#
_entry.id   AF-A0A2W4BL64-F1
#
_cell.length_a   1.000
_cell.length_b   1.000
_cell.length_c   1.000
_cell.angle_alpha   90.00
_cell.angle_beta   90.00
_cell.angle_gamma   90.00
#
_symmetry.space_group_name_H-M   'P 1'
#
loop_
_entity.id
_entity.type
_entity.pdbx_description
1 polymer ?
#
loop_
_entity_poly.entity_id
_entity_poly.type
_entity_poly.pdbx_seq_one_letter_code
_entity_poly.pdbx_strand_id
1 'polypeptide(L)'
;DDYRIEYLAAHIQAMKDAVELDGVDLLGYTTWGCIDLVSAGTGEMKKRYGFIYVDRDNEGNGTLNRSKKKSFDWYKKVIATNGEDLTN
;
A
#
# COMPACT_ATOMS: atom_id res chain seq x y z
N ASP A 1 -4.13 0.10 10.11
CA ASP A 1 -3.13 1.11 9.73
C ASP A 1 -3.82 2.15 8.85
N ASP A 2 -4.77 2.86 9.46
CA ASP A 2 -5.75 3.69 8.75
C ASP A 2 -5.11 4.83 7.96
N TYR A 3 -4.04 5.44 8.49
CA TYR A 3 -3.28 6.47 7.78
C TYR A 3 -2.80 6.04 6.38
N ARG A 4 -2.43 4.76 6.21
CA ARG A 4 -1.98 4.23 4.91
C ARG A 4 -3.14 4.02 3.96
N ILE A 5 -4.27 3.55 4.50
CA ILE A 5 -5.51 3.38 3.76
C ILE A 5 -5.98 4.74 3.24
N GLU A 6 -6.05 5.76 4.11
CA GLU A 6 -6.43 7.13 3.76
C GLU A 6 -5.50 7.72 2.69
N TYR A 7 -4.18 7.57 2.86
CA TYR A 7 -3.20 8.04 1.89
C TYR A 7 -3.42 7.41 0.52
N LEU A 8 -3.52 6.07 0.45
CA LEU A 8 -3.68 5.36 -0.82
C LEU A 8 -5.05 5.60 -1.44
N ALA A 9 -6.13 5.65 -0.66
CA ALA A 9 -7.48 5.95 -1.14
C ALA A 9 -7.52 7.32 -1.83
N ALA A 10 -6.91 8.35 -1.23
CA ALA A 10 -6.84 9.68 -1.83
C ALA A 10 -6.11 9.69 -3.19
N HIS A 11 -5.01 8.93 -3.32
CA HIS A 11 -4.26 8.85 -4.57
C HIS A 11 -4.98 8.02 -5.64
N ILE A 12 -5.67 6.94 -5.24
CA ILE A 12 -6.46 6.13 -6.15
C ILE A 12 -7.66 6.92 -6.68
N GLN A 13 -8.30 7.74 -5.85
CA GLN A 13 -9.38 8.63 -6.31
C GLN A 13 -8.85 9.64 -7.32
N ALA A 14 -7.76 10.35 -7.02
CA ALA A 14 -7.17 11.32 -7.95
C ALA A 14 -6.73 10.65 -9.27
N MET A 15 -6.22 9.43 -9.20
CA MET A 15 -5.88 8.62 -10.39
C MET A 15 -7.13 8.26 -11.20
N LYS A 16 -8.24 7.88 -10.55
CA LYS A 16 -9.51 7.59 -11.20
C LYS A 16 -10.04 8.83 -11.92
N ASP A 17 -10.01 9.99 -11.27
CA ASP A 17 -10.44 11.26 -11.87
C ASP A 17 -9.62 11.59 -13.13
N ALA A 18 -8.30 11.37 -13.10
CA ALA A 18 -7.44 11.59 -14.27
C ALA A 18 -7.79 10.66 -15.45
N VAL A 19 -8.21 9.42 -15.18
CA VAL A 19 -8.64 8.48 -16.23
C VAL A 19 -10.03 8.85 -16.76
N GLU A 20 -10.99 9.11 -15.88
CA GLU A 20 -12.40 9.28 -16.24
C GLU A 20 -12.74 10.69 -16.75
N LEU A 21 -12.15 11.73 -16.16
CA LEU A 21 -12.47 13.12 -16.48
C LEU A 21 -11.48 13.71 -17.49
N ASP A 22 -10.19 13.38 -17.35
CA ASP A 22 -9.13 13.95 -18.20
C ASP A 22 -8.76 13.03 -19.38
N GLY A 23 -9.24 11.79 -19.40
CA GLY A 23 -9.03 10.83 -20.50
C GLY A 23 -7.62 10.26 -20.59
N VAL A 24 -6.88 10.22 -19.48
CA VAL A 24 -5.52 9.65 -19.44
C VAL A 24 -5.55 8.13 -19.64
N ASP A 25 -4.76 7.63 -20.59
CA ASP A 25 -4.54 6.19 -20.79
C ASP A 25 -3.54 5.66 -19.76
N LEU A 26 -4.06 5.03 -18.71
CA LEU A 26 -3.28 4.51 -17.60
C LEU A 26 -3.33 2.97 -17.55
N LEU A 27 -2.17 2.34 -17.75
CA LEU A 27 -2.04 0.87 -17.79
C LEU A 27 -2.33 0.19 -16.44
N GLY A 28 -2.04 0.86 -15.32
CA GLY A 28 -2.26 0.30 -13.99
C GLY A 28 -1.53 1.03 -12.87
N TYR A 29 -1.67 0.50 -11.65
CA TYR A 29 -1.15 1.10 -10.42
C TYR A 29 -0.54 0.02 -9.50
N THR A 30 0.74 0.17 -9.15
CA THR A 30 1.46 -0.77 -8.30
C THR A 30 2.02 -0.06 -7.08
N THR A 31 1.59 -0.46 -5.87
CA THR A 31 2.10 0.18 -4.65
C THR A 31 3.55 -0.17 -4.37
N TRP A 32 4.31 0.83 -3.93
CA TRP A 32 5.69 0.63 -3.51
C TRP A 32 5.75 -0.18 -2.21
N GLY A 33 6.64 -1.18 -2.19
CA GLY A 33 6.91 -1.98 -1.00
C GLY A 33 5.67 -2.65 -0.43
N CYS A 34 4.91 -3.37 -1.26
CA CYS A 34 3.68 -4.06 -0.88
C CYS A 34 3.85 -5.07 0.29
N ILE A 35 5.07 -5.53 0.52
CA ILE A 35 5.56 -6.18 1.74
C ILE A 35 6.62 -5.29 2.40
N ASP A 36 6.63 -5.21 3.72
CA ASP A 36 7.65 -4.42 4.44
C ASP A 36 9.07 -4.84 4.04
N LEU A 37 9.88 -3.84 3.70
CA LEU A 37 11.24 -3.97 3.18
C LEU A 37 12.15 -2.88 3.77
N VAL A 38 13.45 -3.03 3.56
CA VAL A 38 14.46 -2.03 3.97
C VAL A 38 14.34 -0.80 3.07
N SER A 39 14.10 0.38 3.66
CA SER A 39 13.95 1.63 2.91
C SER A 39 15.23 1.97 2.11
N ALA A 40 15.08 2.52 0.91
CA ALA A 40 16.23 2.89 0.07
C ALA A 40 17.01 4.09 0.63
N GLY A 41 16.32 5.15 1.06
CA GLY A 41 16.96 6.41 1.47
C GLY A 41 17.64 6.37 2.84
N THR A 42 17.12 5.58 3.78
CA THR A 42 17.62 5.53 5.17
C THR A 42 18.09 4.16 5.62
N GLY A 43 17.86 3.10 4.82
CA GLY A 43 18.23 1.73 5.21
C GLY A 43 17.39 1.17 6.36
N GLU A 44 16.16 1.65 6.54
CA GLU A 44 15.35 1.40 7.73
C GLU A 44 14.20 0.40 7.49
N MET A 45 14.03 -0.54 8.41
CA MET A 45 12.82 -1.38 8.54
C MET A 45 11.68 -0.67 9.27
N LYS A 46 11.97 0.28 10.18
CA LYS A 46 10.93 1.04 10.90
C LYS A 46 10.07 1.90 9.96
N LYS A 47 10.60 2.30 8.80
CA LYS A 47 9.86 3.02 7.76
C LYS A 47 9.10 2.02 6.88
N ARG A 48 7.94 1.60 7.38
CA ARG A 48 7.13 0.51 6.80
C ARG A 48 6.19 1.00 5.71
N TYR A 49 6.11 0.27 4.61
CA TYR A 49 5.27 0.60 3.45
C TYR A 49 4.18 -0.42 3.19
N GLY A 50 4.39 -1.69 3.54
CA GLY A 50 3.62 -2.78 2.99
C GLY A 50 2.24 -2.96 3.59
N PHE A 51 1.44 -3.72 2.88
CA PHE A 51 0.21 -4.35 3.37
C PHE A 51 0.52 -5.59 4.22
N ILE A 52 1.69 -6.17 4.00
CA ILE A 52 2.20 -7.31 4.74
C ILE A 52 3.31 -6.81 5.67
N TYR A 53 3.08 -6.97 6.98
CA TYR A 53 4.09 -6.72 7.99
C TYR A 53 5.14 -7.84 7.95
N VAL A 54 6.41 -7.47 8.11
CA VAL A 54 7.52 -8.40 8.31
C VAL A 54 8.13 -8.15 9.67
N ASP A 55 8.22 -9.20 10.48
CA ASP A 55 8.83 -9.17 11.81
C ASP A 55 10.36 -9.09 11.69
N ARG A 56 10.84 -7.87 11.48
CA ARG A 56 12.26 -7.50 11.47
C ARG A 56 12.40 -6.04 11.87
N ASP A 57 13.38 -5.72 12.71
CA ASP A 57 13.75 -4.35 13.10
C ASP A 57 15.00 -3.84 12.34
N ASN A 58 15.48 -2.64 12.71
CA ASN A 58 16.65 -2.01 12.08
C ASN A 58 17.98 -2.67 12.46
N GLU A 59 18.05 -3.35 13.62
CA GLU A 59 19.24 -4.05 14.08
C GLU A 59 19.33 -5.47 13.46
N GLY A 60 18.27 -5.88 12.77
CA GLY A 60 18.17 -7.17 12.10
C GLY A 60 17.54 -8.26 12.97
N ASN A 61 17.03 -7.92 14.16
CA ASN A 61 16.32 -8.87 15.01
C ASN A 61 14.89 -9.09 14.49
N GLY A 62 14.34 -10.27 14.76
CA GLY A 62 12.96 -10.65 14.40
C GLY A 62 12.89 -12.02 13.74
N THR A 63 11.69 -12.59 13.71
CA THR A 63 11.45 -13.95 13.19
C THR A 63 11.32 -14.02 11.67
N LEU A 64 11.25 -12.86 11.00
CA LEU A 64 10.83 -12.72 9.61
C LEU A 64 9.41 -13.22 9.34
N ASN A 65 8.59 -13.51 10.35
CA ASN A 65 7.20 -13.90 10.12
C ASN A 65 6.41 -12.78 9.43
N ARG A 66 5.45 -13.19 8.60
CA ARG A 66 4.58 -12.28 7.84
C ARG A 66 3.20 -12.24 8.48
N SER A 67 2.64 -11.05 8.63
CA SER A 67 1.26 -10.88 9.08
C SER A 67 0.54 -9.83 8.23
N LYS A 68 -0.76 -10.02 8.04
CA LYS A 68 -1.59 -9.06 7.31
C LYS A 68 -1.79 -7.81 8.16
N LYS A 69 -1.58 -6.64 7.57
CA LYS A 69 -2.06 -5.38 8.13
C LYS A 69 -3.53 -5.19 7.74
N LYS A 70 -4.22 -4.23 8.37
CA LYS A 70 -5.61 -3.89 8.01
C LYS A 70 -5.71 -3.50 6.53
N SER A 71 -4.72 -2.74 6.05
CA SER A 71 -4.60 -2.33 4.66
C SER A 71 -4.51 -3.49 3.65
N PHE A 72 -4.21 -4.72 4.10
CA PHE A 72 -4.18 -5.90 3.22
C PHE A 72 -5.57 -6.23 2.68
N ASP A 73 -6.55 -6.42 3.56
CA ASP A 73 -7.89 -6.80 3.14
C ASP A 73 -8.63 -5.60 2.53
N TRP A 74 -8.29 -4.37 2.94
CA TRP A 74 -8.71 -3.15 2.24
C TRP A 74 -8.22 -3.13 0.79
N TYR A 75 -6.93 -3.32 0.52
CA TYR A 75 -6.42 -3.28 -0.85
C TYR A 75 -6.91 -4.47 -1.69
N LYS A 76 -7.13 -5.63 -1.07
CA LYS A 76 -7.84 -6.76 -1.70
C LYS A 76 -9.24 -6.34 -2.18
N LYS A 77 -9.99 -5.61 -1.36
CA LYS A 77 -11.33 -5.10 -1.72
C LYS A 77 -11.23 -4.12 -2.88
N VAL A 78 -10.30 -3.16 -2.82
CA VAL A 78 -10.06 -2.20 -3.92
C VAL A 78 -9.80 -2.91 -5.24
N ILE A 79 -8.95 -3.93 -5.26
CA ILE A 79 -8.68 -4.72 -6.48
C ILE A 79 -9.95 -5.45 -6.94
N ALA A 80 -10.67 -6.10 -6.03
CA ALA A 80 -11.86 -6.88 -6.36
C ALA A 80 -13.02 -6.02 -6.89
N THR A 81 -13.08 -4.75 -6.48
CA THR A 81 -14.07 -3.77 -6.94
C THR A 81 -13.53 -2.89 -8.07
N ASN A 82 -12.33 -3.17 -8.59
CA ASN A 82 -11.66 -2.34 -9.61
C ASN A 82 -11.61 -0.84 -9.26
N GLY A 83 -11.39 -0.53 -7.98
CA GLY A 83 -11.32 0.86 -7.50
C GLY A 83 -12.66 1.52 -7.19
N GLU A 84 -13.79 0.81 -7.30
CA GLU A 84 -15.12 1.38 -6.98
C GLU A 84 -15.38 1.53 -5.47
N ASP A 85 -14.75 0.70 -4.63
CA ASP A 85 -14.88 0.80 -3.18
C ASP A 85 -13.53 1.08 -2.50
N LEU A 86 -13.34 2.34 -2.13
CA LEU A 86 -12.17 2.84 -1.40
C LEU A 86 -12.41 3.02 0.11
N THR A 87 -13.59 2.66 0.62
CA THR A 87 -13.95 2.84 2.04
C THR A 87 -13.10 1.97 2.97
N ASN A 88 -12.78 2.48 4.16
CA ASN A 88 -11.96 1.81 5.18
C ASN A 88 -12.80 0.91 6.11
#